data_AF-A0A7C5PTP3-F1
#
_entry.id   AF-A0A7C5PTP3-F1
#
_cell.length_a   1.000
_cell.length_b   1.000
_cell.length_c   1.000
_cell.angle_alpha   90.00
_cell.angle_beta   90.00
_cell.angle_gamma   90.00
#
_symmetry.space_group_name_H-M   'P 1'
#
loop_
_entity.id
_entity.type
_entity.pdbx_description
1 polymer ?
#
loop_
_entity_poly.entity_id
_entity_poly.type
_entity_poly.pdbx_seq_one_letter_code
_entity_poly.pdbx_strand_id
1 'polypeptide(L)' 'LNLSQPKISRHLAHLREAGVLVARRNGTWMNYRINPDLQGWALEILQNTLDGVRKTEPFISDKKILDNMADRPGQACCA' A
#
# COMPACT_ATOMS: atom_id res chain seq x y z
N LEU A 1 -10.69 -6.21 5.17
CA LEU A 1 -11.02 -4.93 4.49
C LEU A 1 -12.26 -5.16 3.63
N ASN A 2 -13.41 -4.63 4.02
CA ASN A 2 -14.68 -4.82 3.29
C ASN A 2 -14.84 -3.82 2.13
N LEU A 3 -13.77 -3.64 1.33
CA LEU A 3 -13.76 -2.75 0.18
C LEU A 3 -13.74 -3.57 -1.11
N SER A 4 -14.46 -3.11 -2.12
CA SER A 4 -14.50 -3.79 -3.40
C SER A 4 -13.16 -3.68 -4.13
N GLN A 5 -12.69 -4.80 -4.67
CA GLN A 5 -11.43 -4.86 -5.44
C GLN A 5 -11.39 -3.86 -6.62
N PRO A 6 -12.49 -3.60 -7.37
CA PRO A 6 -12.49 -2.58 -8.42
C PRO A 6 -12.19 -1.16 -7.90
N LYS A 7 -12.66 -0.81 -6.70
CA LYS A 7 -12.39 0.50 -6.08
C LYS A 7 -10.92 0.64 -5.71
N ILE A 8 -10.34 -0.40 -5.12
CA ILE A 8 -8.92 -0.42 -4.77
C ILE A 8 -8.04 -0.33 -6.02
N SER A 9 -8.36 -1.10 -7.07
CA SER A 9 -7.61 -1.05 -8.33
C SER A 9 -7.63 0.34 -8.97
N ARG A 10 -8.77 1.04 -8.94
CA ARG A 10 -8.88 2.41 -9.44
C ARG A 10 -8.02 3.39 -8.64
N HIS A 11 -8.02 3.32 -7.31
CA HIS A 11 -7.14 4.18 -6.50
C HIS A 11 -5.66 3.93 -6.79
N LEU A 12 -5.24 2.67 -6.93
CA LEU A 12 -3.87 2.32 -7.29
C LEU A 12 -3.47 2.83 -8.68
N ALA A 13 -4.40 2.81 -9.64
CA ALA A 13 -4.19 3.37 -10.96
C ALA A 13 -3.92 4.88 -10.90
N HIS A 14 -4.76 5.65 -10.19
CA HIS A 14 -4.54 7.09 -10.03
C HIS A 14 -3.21 7.41 -9.33
N LEU A 15 -2.85 6.67 -8.27
CA LEU A 15 -1.58 6.90 -7.56
C LEU A 15 -0.36 6.56 -8.42
N ARG A 16 -0.48 5.58 -9.32
CA ARG A 16 0.56 5.26 -10.31
C ARG A 16 0.67 6.35 -11.37
N GLU A 17 -0.45 6.84 -11.88
CA GLU A 17 -0.48 7.95 -12.86
C GLU A 17 0.10 9.24 -12.28
N ALA A 18 -0.13 9.50 -11.00
CA ALA A 18 0.48 10.61 -10.26
C ALA A 18 1.97 10.39 -9.93
N GLY A 19 2.57 9.25 -10.29
CA GLY A 19 3.97 8.94 -10.05
C GLY A 19 4.32 8.60 -8.60
N VAL A 20 3.32 8.46 -7.71
CA VAL A 20 3.52 8.12 -6.29
C VAL A 20 3.84 6.64 -6.12
N LEU A 21 3.24 5.78 -6.96
CA LEU A 21 3.46 4.33 -6.95
C LEU A 21 4.16 3.86 -8.21
N VAL A 22 4.96 2.80 -8.05
CA VAL A 22 5.42 1.97 -9.15
C VAL A 22 4.83 0.57 -9.02
N ALA A 23 4.50 -0.03 -10.16
CA ALA A 23 3.91 -1.36 -10.23
C ALA A 23 4.91 -2.36 -10.81
N ARG A 24 4.94 -3.58 -10.27
CA ARG A 24 5.71 -4.71 -10.80
C ARG A 24 4.78 -5.90 -11.01
N ARG A 25 4.88 -6.54 -12.17
CA ARG A 25 4.15 -7.78 -12.45
C ARG A 25 4.97 -8.97 -11.97
N ASN A 26 4.36 -9.84 -11.17
CA ASN A 26 4.94 -11.11 -10.74
C ASN A 26 3.98 -12.24 -11.15
N GLY A 27 4.24 -12.86 -12.31
CA GLY A 27 3.32 -13.80 -12.94
C GLY A 27 1.96 -13.17 -13.25
N THR A 28 0.90 -13.72 -12.66
CA THR A 28 -0.48 -13.21 -12.78
C THR A 28 -0.78 -12.04 -11.83
N TRP A 29 0.10 -11.74 -10.88
CA TRP A 29 -0.13 -10.73 -9.83
C TRP A 29 0.52 -9.39 -10.15
N MET A 30 -0.17 -8.29 -9.85
CA MET A 30 0.40 -6.94 -9.90
C MET A 30 0.68 -6.46 -8.48
N ASN A 31 1.95 -6.19 -8.18
CA ASN A 31 2.41 -5.67 -6.90
C ASN A 31 2.72 -4.19 -7.02
N TYR A 32 2.44 -3.42 -5.97
CA TYR A 32 2.65 -1.98 -5.93
C TYR A 32 3.61 -1.63 -4.79
N ARG A 33 4.43 -0.60 -4.99
CA ARG A 33 5.28 0.01 -3.95
C ARG A 33 5.36 1.53 -4.17
N ILE A 34 5.73 2.26 -3.13
CA ILE A 34 6.08 3.69 -3.25
C ILE A 34 7.21 3.83 -4.28
N ASN A 35 7.11 4.83 -5.15
CA ASN A 35 8.12 5.14 -6.14
C ASN A 35 9.44 5.50 -5.42
N PRO A 36 10.55 4.78 -5.66
CA PRO A 36 11.83 5.07 -5.01
C PRO A 36 12.43 6.42 -5.45
N ASP A 37 12.05 6.90 -6.63
CA ASP A 37 12.49 8.16 -7.19
C ASP A 37 11.57 9.34 -6.78
N LEU A 38 10.66 9.09 -5.82
CA LEU A 38 9.78 10.11 -5.30
C LEU A 38 10.61 11.18 -4.57
N GLN A 39 10.32 12.45 -4.86
CA GLN A 39 11.03 13.57 -4.26
C GLN A 39 10.84 13.58 -2.73
N GLY A 40 11.88 13.99 -1.99
CA GLY A 40 11.92 13.92 -0.53
C GLY A 40 10.73 14.60 0.15
N TRP A 41 10.34 15.80 -0.31
CA TRP A 41 9.18 16.52 0.25
C TRP A 41 7.86 15.75 0.10
N ALA A 42 7.68 14.99 -0.99
CA ALA A 42 6.47 14.22 -1.22
C ALA A 42 6.45 13.00 -0.30
N LEU A 43 7.61 12.37 -0.06
CA LEU A 43 7.75 11.30 0.92
C LEU A 43 7.46 11.80 2.35
N GLU A 44 7.93 13.01 2.70
CA GLU A 44 7.65 13.64 3.99
C GLU A 44 6.15 13.85 4.21
N ILE A 45 5.42 14.31 3.19
CA ILE A 45 3.95 14.45 3.27
C ILE A 45 3.29 13.10 3.56
N LEU A 46 3.70 12.04 2.86
CA LEU A 46 3.16 10.69 3.07
C LEU A 46 3.45 10.20 4.49
N GLN A 47 4.67 10.44 4.99
CA GLN A 47 5.10 10.03 6.32
C GLN A 47 4.32 10.79 7.40
N ASN A 48 4.21 12.11 7.28
CA ASN A 48 3.43 12.95 8.20
C ASN A 48 1.94 12.54 8.22
N THR A 49 1.37 12.27 7.03
CA THR A 49 0.00 11.78 6.91
C THR A 49 -0.16 10.45 7.64
N LEU A 50 0.75 9.50 7.39
CA LEU A 50 0.75 8.19 8.04
C LEU A 50 0.85 8.33 9.56
N ASP A 51 1.75 9.17 10.06
CA ASP A 51 1.95 9.36 11.51
C ASP A 51 0.70 9.93 12.20
N GLY A 52 -0.03 10.80 11.50
CA GLY A 52 -1.30 11.36 11.98
C GLY A 52 -2.46 10.36 12.00
N VAL A 53 -2.55 9.46 11.03
CA VAL A 53 -3.73 8.57 10.87
C VAL A 53 -3.51 7.12 11.28
N ARG A 54 -2.26 6.64 11.40
CA ARG A 54 -1.97 5.22 11.68
C ARG A 54 -2.57 4.68 12.99
N LYS A 55 -2.89 5.58 13.93
CA LYS A 55 -3.52 5.27 15.23
C LYS A 55 -4.99 5.63 15.29
N THR A 56 -5.65 5.87 14.15
CA THR A 56 -7.09 6.15 14.10
C THR A 56 -7.82 5.00 13.41
N GLU A 57 -9.14 4.92 13.63
CA GLU A 57 -9.99 4.02 12.85
C GLU A 57 -10.22 4.60 11.43
N PRO A 58 -10.30 3.75 10.39
CA PRO A 58 -10.24 2.29 10.42
C PRO A 58 -8.82 1.70 10.41
N PHE A 59 -7.77 2.53 10.35
CA PHE A 59 -6.40 2.11 10.05
C PHE A 59 -5.77 1.17 11.09
N ILE A 60 -6.07 1.35 12.39
CA ILE A 60 -5.61 0.39 13.42
C ILE A 60 -6.21 -0.99 13.19
N SER A 61 -7.53 -1.06 12.99
CA SER A 61 -8.25 -2.33 12.81
C SER A 61 -7.83 -3.00 11.50
N ASP A 62 -7.71 -2.22 10.44
CA ASP A 62 -7.23 -2.66 9.13
C ASP A 62 -5.81 -3.25 9.23
N LYS A 63 -4.91 -2.61 9.98
CA LYS A 63 -3.56 -3.13 10.24
C LYS A 63 -3.60 -4.49 10.94
N LYS A 64 -4.43 -4.65 11.98
CA LYS A 64 -4.59 -5.95 12.67
C LYS A 64 -5.10 -7.05 11.74
N ILE A 65 -6.03 -6.73 10.84
CA ILE A 65 -6.53 -7.69 9.84
C ILE A 65 -5.38 -8.09 8.90
N LEU A 66 -4.63 -7.11 8.39
CA LEU A 66 -3.52 -7.35 7.48
C LEU A 66 -2.38 -8.15 8.13
N ASP A 67 -2.11 -7.93 9.42
CA ASP A 67 -1.04 -8.64 10.14
C ASP A 67 -1.38 -10.12 10.37
N ASN A 68 -2.67 -10.47 10.41
CA ASN A 68 -3.17 -11.83 10.53
C ASN A 68 -3.48 -12.53 9.19
N MET A 69 -3.15 -11.92 8.04
CA MET A 69 -3.36 -12.55 6.72
C MET A 69 -2.32 -13.65 6.48
N ALA A 70 -2.77 -14.91 6.46
CA ALA A 70 -1.93 -16.10 6.32
C ALA A 70 -1.03 -16.11 5.06
N ASP A 71 -1.51 -15.56 3.94
CA ASP A 71 -0.79 -15.54 2.65
C ASP A 71 -0.25 -14.15 2.29
N ARG A 72 0.07 -13.30 3.28
CA ARG A 72 0.56 -11.95 3.00
C ARG A 72 1.93 -11.99 2.32
N PRO A 73 2.07 -11.51 1.08
CA PRO A 73 3.35 -11.49 0.39
C PRO A 73 4.31 -10.54 1.13
N GLY A 74 5.36 -11.08 1.75
CA GLY A 74 6.36 -10.31 2.51
C GLY A 74 6.55 -10.70 3.98
N GLN A 75 5.72 -11.59 4.55
CA GLN A 75 6.15 -12.35 5.73
C GLN A 75 7.05 -13.49 5.23
N ALA A 76 8.34 -13.42 5.57
CA ALA A 76 9.39 -14.39 5.30
C ALA A 76 9.08 -15.37 4.16
N CYS A 77 9.41 -15.00 2.92
CA CYS A 77 9.60 -16.00 1.89
C CYS A 77 10.56 -17.07 2.45
N CYS A 78 10.13 -18.33 2.40
CA CYS A 78 10.94 -19.49 2.67
C CYS A 78 12.35 -19.33 2.04
N ALA A 79 13.37 -19.68 2.81
CA ALA A 79 14.73 -19.89 2.32
C ALA A 79 14.77 -21.08 1.35
#